data_AF-A0A1D2QKY7-F1
#
_entry.id   AF-A0A1D2QKY7-F1
#
_cell.length_a   1.000
_cell.length_b   1.000
_cell.length_c   1.000
_cell.angle_alpha   90.00
_cell.angle_beta   90.00
_cell.angle_gamma   90.00
#
_symmetry.space_group_name_H-M   'P 1'
#
loop_
_entity.id
_entity.type
_entity.pdbx_description
1 polymer ?
#
loop_
_entity_poly.entity_id
_entity_poly.type
_entity_poly.pdbx_seq_one_letter_code
_entity_poly.pdbx_strand_id
1 'polypeptide(L)'
;MSELANTHSLEDLRGNVLDIRDQLTTFRDRYDADTPASIDVVEAANRLDIDLEEAWDDLSTWASLVEELRLHDRARRRLSDRAEASAD
;
A
#
# COMPACT_ATOMS: atom_id res chain seq x y z
N MET A 1 16.21 26.17 7.10
CA MET A 1 15.27 25.37 7.91
C MET A 1 14.47 24.44 6.99
N SER A 2 15.17 23.72 6.10
CA SER A 2 14.53 23.00 4.97
C SER A 2 15.04 21.57 4.80
N GLU A 3 16.14 21.23 5.47
CA GLU A 3 16.81 19.93 5.37
C GLU A 3 16.22 18.94 6.39
N LEU A 4 16.05 19.37 7.66
CA LEU A 4 15.40 18.58 8.71
C LEU A 4 13.93 18.22 8.42
N ALA A 5 13.17 19.12 7.78
CA ALA A 5 11.78 18.85 7.38
C ALA A 5 11.68 17.85 6.22
N ASN A 6 12.70 17.83 5.33
CA ASN A 6 12.77 16.86 4.25
C ASN A 6 13.16 15.47 4.78
N THR A 7 14.15 15.39 5.66
CA THR A 7 14.61 14.13 6.25
C THR A 7 13.53 13.47 7.10
N HIS A 8 12.85 14.23 7.97
CA HIS A 8 11.71 13.71 8.72
C HIS A 8 10.60 13.20 7.79
N SER A 9 10.26 13.94 6.72
CA SER A 9 9.24 13.49 5.76
C SER A 9 9.63 12.20 5.03
N LEU A 10 10.93 11.97 4.79
CA LEU A 10 11.43 10.80 4.05
C LEU A 10 11.50 9.54 4.93
N GLU A 11 11.88 9.71 6.19
CA GLU A 11 11.87 8.62 7.19
C GLU A 11 10.44 8.21 7.56
N ASP A 12 9.53 9.18 7.70
CA ASP A 12 8.10 8.93 7.93
C ASP A 12 7.47 8.22 6.72
N LEU A 13 7.83 8.64 5.49
CA LEU A 13 7.40 7.96 4.26
C LEU A 13 7.91 6.51 4.19
N ARG A 14 9.15 6.25 4.63
CA ARG A 14 9.71 4.89 4.66
C ARG A 14 9.03 4.02 5.71
N GLY A 15 8.76 4.58 6.90
CA GLY A 15 8.00 3.90 7.95
C GLY A 15 6.60 3.53 7.47
N ASN A 16 5.90 4.47 6.85
CA ASN A 16 4.57 4.27 6.27
C ASN A 16 4.57 3.21 5.15
N VAL A 17 5.55 3.20 4.24
CA VAL A 17 5.66 2.15 3.20
C VAL A 17 5.90 0.76 3.80
N LEU A 18 6.68 0.64 4.88
CA LEU A 18 6.89 -0.65 5.54
C LEU A 18 5.62 -1.15 6.22
N ASP A 19 4.89 -0.25 6.89
CA ASP A 19 3.60 -0.53 7.52
C ASP A 19 2.56 -0.98 6.48
N ILE A 20 2.41 -0.24 5.38
CA ILE A 20 1.52 -0.62 4.27
C ILE A 20 1.89 -2.01 3.76
N ARG A 21 3.18 -2.32 3.58
CA ARG A 21 3.62 -3.64 3.09
C ARG A 21 3.32 -4.78 4.07
N ASP A 22 3.39 -4.52 5.38
CA ASP A 22 3.01 -5.48 6.40
C ASP A 22 1.50 -5.76 6.37
N GLN A 23 0.68 -4.71 6.33
CA GLN A 23 -0.77 -4.81 6.17
C GLN A 23 -1.14 -5.56 4.88
N LEU A 24 -0.51 -5.24 3.75
CA LEU A 24 -0.71 -5.95 2.49
C LEU A 24 -0.37 -7.44 2.59
N THR A 25 0.65 -7.80 3.37
CA THR A 25 1.02 -9.21 3.60
C THR A 25 -0.06 -9.93 4.40
N THR A 26 -0.61 -9.27 5.41
CA THR A 26 -1.74 -9.78 6.21
C THR A 26 -2.98 -10.03 5.35
N PHE A 27 -3.33 -9.08 4.47
CA PHE A 27 -4.44 -9.26 3.52
C PHE A 27 -4.19 -10.41 2.54
N ARG A 28 -2.97 -10.51 1.99
CA ARG A 28 -2.59 -11.58 1.07
C ARG A 28 -2.73 -12.97 1.69
N ASP A 29 -2.31 -13.11 2.94
CA ASP A 29 -2.43 -14.36 3.70
C ASP A 29 -3.88 -14.69 4.03
N ARG A 30 -4.63 -13.72 4.59
CA ARG A 30 -6.06 -13.87 4.92
C ARG A 30 -6.88 -14.29 3.70
N TYR A 31 -6.66 -13.65 2.56
CA TYR A 31 -7.44 -13.91 1.36
C TYR A 31 -6.84 -14.94 0.40
N ASP A 32 -5.63 -15.45 0.67
CA ASP A 32 -4.88 -16.34 -0.21
C ASP A 32 -4.79 -15.83 -1.66
N ALA A 33 -4.45 -14.54 -1.81
CA ALA A 33 -4.42 -13.88 -3.12
C ALA A 33 -3.36 -12.78 -3.17
N ASP A 34 -2.86 -12.47 -4.37
CA ASP A 34 -1.85 -11.41 -4.54
C ASP A 34 -2.47 -10.00 -4.67
N THR A 35 -3.72 -9.93 -5.15
CA THR A 35 -4.44 -8.68 -5.39
C THR A 35 -5.93 -8.78 -5.02
N PRO A 36 -6.53 -7.72 -4.47
CA PRO A 36 -7.94 -7.72 -4.09
C PRO A 36 -8.88 -7.87 -5.30
N ALA A 37 -8.46 -7.38 -6.48
CA ALA A 37 -9.26 -7.45 -7.71
C ALA A 37 -9.44 -8.87 -8.26
N SER A 38 -8.67 -9.85 -7.78
CA SER A 38 -8.82 -11.26 -8.17
C SER A 38 -9.81 -12.02 -7.29
N ILE A 39 -10.37 -11.36 -6.27
CA ILE A 39 -11.22 -11.99 -5.27
C ILE A 39 -12.67 -11.67 -5.57
N ASP A 40 -13.49 -12.72 -5.60
CA ASP A 40 -14.94 -12.56 -5.52
C ASP A 40 -15.34 -12.34 -4.06
N VAL A 41 -15.99 -11.21 -3.78
CA VAL A 41 -16.36 -10.80 -2.42
C VAL A 41 -17.35 -11.77 -1.77
N VAL A 42 -18.23 -12.39 -2.55
CA VAL A 42 -19.22 -13.35 -2.04
C VAL A 42 -18.52 -14.66 -1.70
N GLU A 43 -17.67 -15.18 -2.59
CA GLU A 43 -16.88 -16.39 -2.31
C GLU A 43 -15.95 -16.20 -1.10
N ALA A 44 -15.33 -15.02 -0.98
CA ALA A 44 -14.45 -14.71 0.13
C ALA A 44 -15.20 -14.64 1.47
N ALA A 45 -16.36 -13.96 1.51
CA ALA A 45 -17.21 -13.89 2.69
C ALA A 45 -17.62 -15.30 3.17
N ASN A 46 -18.05 -16.17 2.24
CA ASN A 46 -18.41 -17.55 2.55
C ASN A 46 -17.21 -18.38 3.04
N ARG A 47 -16.04 -18.24 2.41
CA ARG A 47 -14.83 -18.99 2.77
C ARG A 47 -14.29 -18.61 4.16
N LEU A 48 -14.35 -17.33 4.50
CA LEU A 48 -13.84 -16.79 5.75
C LEU A 48 -14.87 -16.82 6.89
N ASP A 49 -16.11 -17.21 6.60
CA ASP A 49 -17.23 -17.18 7.55
C ASP A 49 -17.44 -15.77 8.13
N ILE A 50 -17.43 -14.76 7.27
CA ILE A 50 -17.62 -13.33 7.62
C ILE A 50 -18.77 -12.71 6.83
N ASP A 51 -19.27 -11.58 7.31
CA ASP A 51 -20.32 -10.82 6.62
C ASP A 51 -19.83 -10.26 5.28
N LEU A 52 -20.76 -10.17 4.31
CA LEU A 52 -20.47 -9.60 3.00
C LEU A 52 -19.98 -8.14 3.09
N GLU A 53 -20.53 -7.38 4.04
CA GLU A 53 -20.13 -6.00 4.31
C GLU A 53 -18.70 -5.92 4.87
N GLU A 54 -18.32 -6.84 5.77
CA GLU A 54 -16.96 -6.93 6.29
C GLU A 54 -15.97 -7.29 5.18
N ALA A 55 -16.29 -8.31 4.37
CA ALA A 55 -15.46 -8.69 3.23
C ALA A 55 -15.28 -7.54 2.21
N TRP A 56 -16.35 -6.76 1.97
CA TRP A 56 -16.27 -5.61 1.07
C TRP A 56 -15.37 -4.50 1.62
N ASP A 57 -15.49 -4.19 2.91
CA ASP A 57 -14.66 -3.17 3.59
C ASP A 57 -13.18 -3.56 3.58
N ASP A 58 -12.88 -4.81 3.90
CA ASP A 58 -11.53 -5.37 3.89
C ASP A 58 -10.88 -5.27 2.49
N LEU A 59 -11.61 -5.70 1.45
CA LEU A 59 -11.11 -5.66 0.06
C LEU A 59 -10.96 -4.23 -0.46
N SER A 60 -11.85 -3.32 -0.05
CA SER A 60 -11.75 -1.88 -0.37
C SER A 60 -10.54 -1.24 0.30
N THR A 61 -10.30 -1.55 1.59
CA THR A 61 -9.12 -1.13 2.33
C THR A 61 -7.85 -1.64 1.67
N TRP A 62 -7.82 -2.93 1.34
CA TRP A 62 -6.69 -3.53 0.65
C TRP A 62 -6.42 -2.86 -0.71
N ALA A 63 -7.45 -2.61 -1.52
CA ALA A 63 -7.31 -1.92 -2.80
C ALA A 63 -6.70 -0.51 -2.64
N SER A 64 -7.11 0.20 -1.58
CA SER A 64 -6.60 1.54 -1.26
C SER A 64 -5.12 1.50 -0.88
N LEU A 65 -4.71 0.53 -0.05
CA LEU A 65 -3.30 0.34 0.33
C LEU A 65 -2.41 0.00 -0.88
N VAL A 66 -2.91 -0.79 -1.83
CA VAL A 66 -2.18 -1.07 -3.08
C VAL A 66 -1.99 0.20 -3.91
N GLU A 67 -2.99 1.07 -3.98
CA GLU A 67 -2.88 2.35 -4.69
C GLU A 67 -1.91 3.31 -4.00
N GLU A 68 -1.99 3.43 -2.68
CA GLU A 68 -1.07 4.25 -1.88
C GLU A 68 0.39 3.83 -2.10
N LEU A 69 0.69 2.53 -2.04
CA LEU A 69 2.03 2.02 -2.32
C LEU A 69 2.52 2.36 -3.73
N ARG A 70 1.64 2.32 -4.75
CA ARG A 70 1.97 2.71 -6.12
C ARG A 70 2.29 4.21 -6.22
N LEU A 71 1.56 5.05 -5.50
CA LEU A 71 1.82 6.48 -5.43
C LEU A 71 3.17 6.76 -4.75
N HIS A 72 3.48 6.05 -3.66
CA HIS A 72 4.79 6.15 -3.00
C HIS A 72 5.94 5.73 -3.92
N ASP A 73 5.81 4.61 -4.63
CA ASP A 73 6.87 4.18 -5.54
C ASP A 73 7.06 5.16 -6.72
N ARG A 74 5.96 5.74 -7.23
CA ARG A 74 6.03 6.80 -8.25
C ARG A 74 6.71 8.07 -7.71
N ALA A 75 6.38 8.48 -6.49
CA ALA A 75 7.01 9.63 -5.84
C ALA A 75 8.52 9.39 -5.64
N ARG A 76 8.89 8.19 -5.18
CA ARG A 76 10.29 7.77 -5.04
C ARG A 76 11.03 7.84 -6.37
N ARG A 77 10.46 7.29 -7.45
CA ARG A 77 11.08 7.33 -8.79
C ARG A 77 11.31 8.76 -9.28
N ARG A 78 10.34 9.66 -9.09
CA ARG A 78 10.51 11.07 -9.49
C ARG A 78 11.57 11.81 -8.68
N LEU A 79 11.72 11.50 -7.39
CA LEU A 79 12.76 12.09 -6.55
C LEU A 79 14.16 11.61 -6.98
N SER A 80 14.31 10.33 -7.32
CA SER A 80 15.57 9.78 -7.85
C SER A 80 15.97 10.42 -9.18
N ASP A 81 15.03 10.52 -10.13
CA ASP A 81 15.27 11.13 -11.45
C ASP A 81 15.69 12.61 -11.35
N ARG A 82 15.04 13.38 -10.47
CA ARG A 82 15.38 14.79 -10.22
C ARG A 82 16.76 14.96 -9.60
N ALA A 83 17.16 14.07 -8.70
CA ALA A 83 18.47 14.12 -8.06
C ALA A 83 19.60 13.83 -9.08
N GLU A 84 19.37 12.91 -10.00
CA GLU A 84 20.31 12.58 -11.09
C GLU A 84 20.44 13.75 -12.09
N ALA A 85 19.32 14.36 -12.49
CA ALA A 85 19.31 15.52 -13.39
C ALA A 85 19.90 16.82 -12.79
N SER A 86 20.09 16.88 -11.47
CA SER A 86 20.72 18.03 -10.79
C SER A 86 22.21 17.80 -10.50
N ALA A 87 22.75 16.62 -10.83
CA ALA A 87 24.15 16.24 -10.65
C ALA A 87 24.98 16.34 -11.95
N ASP A 88 24.34 16.72 -13.07
CA ASP A 88 24.94 16.98 -14.39
C ASP A 88 25.14 18.50 -14.64
#